data_AF-A0A8B8NBJ7-F1
#
_entry.id   AF-A0A8B8NBJ7-F1
#
_cell.length_a   1.000
_cell.length_b   1.000
_cell.length_c   1.000
_cell.angle_alpha   90.00
_cell.angle_beta   90.00
_cell.angle_gamma   90.00
#
_symmetry.space_group_name_H-M   'P 1'
#
loop_
_entity.id
_entity.type
_entity.pdbx_description
1 polymer ?
#
loop_
_entity_poly.entity_id
_entity_poly.type
_entity_poly.pdbx_seq_one_letter_code
_entity_poly.pdbx_strand_id
1 'polypeptide(L)'
;ALHESDEQRMSQAKFFLIALICSFSWYVVPGYLFSTLGSISWVCWAFSNSVTAQQIGSGMRGLGLGALTLDWTVVASFLASPLISPFFAIVNIFVGYVLTIYVVVPIAYWGFNLYGADRFPIFSSHLFTAQGQRYNIKAIVNNKFELDIPKYEEQGRIHLSTFFALTYGFGFATIASTLTHVAFFYGREIYERYRDSHRGKADIHTKLMRRYKDIPSWWFHLLLVVSLVVSLALCIFLNDQVQMPWWGLLFASALAFVFTLPISIITATTNQV
;
A
#
# COMPACT_ATOMS: atom_id res chain seq x y z
N ALA A 1 11.23 -42.49 -25.94
CA ALA A 1 11.53 -41.47 -26.95
C ALA A 1 11.64 -40.12 -26.24
N LEU A 2 12.85 -39.73 -25.85
CA LEU A 2 13.11 -38.51 -25.06
C LEU A 2 14.50 -37.95 -25.40
N HIS A 3 14.80 -37.94 -26.69
CA HIS A 3 15.92 -37.22 -27.27
C HIS A 3 15.35 -36.29 -28.34
N GLU A 4 14.75 -35.20 -27.89
CA GLU A 4 14.71 -33.98 -28.71
C GLU A 4 16.04 -33.27 -28.49
N SER A 5 16.81 -33.15 -29.56
CA SER A 5 18.02 -32.36 -29.66
C SER A 5 17.66 -30.88 -29.55
N ASP A 6 17.76 -30.31 -28.34
CA ASP A 6 17.62 -28.88 -28.05
C ASP A 6 18.84 -28.09 -28.59
N GLU A 7 19.01 -28.04 -29.92
CA GLU A 7 20.16 -27.40 -30.56
C GLU A 7 20.11 -25.86 -30.62
N GLN A 8 19.07 -25.22 -30.07
CA GLN A 8 18.96 -23.74 -30.08
C GLN A 8 18.36 -23.15 -28.79
N ARG A 9 18.52 -23.78 -27.63
CA ARG A 9 18.14 -23.15 -26.36
C ARG A 9 19.28 -22.28 -25.84
N MET A 10 19.07 -20.96 -25.84
CA MET A 10 19.93 -20.04 -25.11
C MET A 10 20.08 -20.52 -23.66
N SER A 11 21.32 -20.55 -23.15
CA SER A 11 21.57 -20.81 -21.73
C SER A 11 20.76 -19.83 -20.88
N GLN A 12 20.17 -20.31 -19.78
CA GLN A 12 19.39 -19.50 -18.83
C GLN A 12 20.18 -18.24 -18.39
N ALA A 13 21.51 -18.37 -18.22
CA ALA A 13 22.39 -17.26 -17.89
C ALA A 13 22.50 -16.21 -19.03
N LYS A 14 22.53 -16.65 -20.29
CA LYS A 14 22.54 -15.76 -21.45
C LYS A 14 21.22 -15.00 -21.58
N PHE A 15 20.09 -15.71 -21.44
CA PHE A 15 18.77 -15.08 -21.44
C PHE A 15 18.64 -14.06 -20.30
N PHE A 16 19.08 -14.43 -19.08
CA PHE A 16 19.08 -13.52 -17.93
C PHE A 16 19.91 -12.26 -18.20
N LEU A 17 21.12 -12.38 -18.74
CA LEU A 17 21.96 -11.21 -19.06
C LEU A 17 21.34 -10.31 -20.12
N ILE A 18 20.75 -10.88 -21.18
CA ILE A 18 20.04 -10.11 -22.20
C ILE A 18 18.86 -9.36 -21.57
N ALA A 19 18.01 -10.06 -20.82
CA ALA A 19 16.86 -9.47 -20.15
C ALA A 19 17.28 -8.37 -19.15
N LEU A 20 18.35 -8.59 -18.39
CA LEU A 20 18.91 -7.61 -17.45
C LEU A 20 19.37 -6.34 -18.18
N ILE A 21 20.15 -6.47 -19.25
CA ILE A 21 20.68 -5.32 -20.00
C ILE A 21 19.55 -4.56 -20.70
N CYS A 22 18.60 -5.28 -21.31
CA CYS A 22 17.43 -4.68 -21.96
C CYS A 22 16.55 -3.95 -20.95
N SER A 23 16.27 -4.57 -19.80
CA SER A 23 15.46 -3.97 -18.74
C SER A 23 16.15 -2.75 -18.13
N PHE A 24 17.45 -2.85 -17.82
CA PHE A 24 18.25 -1.73 -17.34
C PHE A 24 18.23 -0.55 -18.31
N SER A 25 18.49 -0.82 -19.59
CA SER A 25 18.48 0.20 -20.65
C SER A 25 17.10 0.84 -20.80
N TRP A 26 16.04 0.02 -20.73
CA TRP A 26 14.67 0.52 -20.83
C TRP A 26 14.33 1.43 -19.64
N TYR A 27 14.64 1.07 -18.40
CA TYR A 27 14.30 1.87 -17.22
C TYR A 27 14.92 3.28 -17.22
N VAL A 28 16.09 3.47 -17.85
CA VAL A 28 16.70 4.80 -17.99
C VAL A 28 15.84 5.73 -18.87
N VAL A 29 15.08 5.17 -19.81
CA VAL A 29 14.29 5.95 -20.77
C VAL A 29 13.11 6.66 -20.10
N PRO A 30 12.10 5.98 -19.49
CA PRO A 30 11.02 6.67 -18.81
C PRO A 30 11.47 7.27 -17.46
N GLY A 31 12.50 6.72 -16.82
CA GLY A 31 12.93 7.17 -15.49
C GLY A 31 13.78 8.46 -15.50
N TYR A 32 14.56 8.70 -16.56
CA TYR A 32 15.50 9.83 -16.60
C TYR A 32 15.44 10.64 -17.90
N LEU A 33 15.47 9.99 -19.07
CA LEU A 33 15.55 10.72 -20.35
C LEU A 33 14.22 11.36 -20.76
N PHE A 34 13.11 10.64 -20.61
CA PHE A 34 11.77 11.05 -21.04
C PHE A 34 10.72 10.71 -19.96
N SER A 35 10.70 11.49 -18.89
CA SER A 35 9.76 11.31 -17.76
C SER A 35 8.28 11.41 -18.15
N THR A 36 7.96 12.00 -19.30
CA THR A 36 6.60 12.03 -19.87
C THR A 36 6.08 10.65 -20.27
N LEU A 37 6.96 9.68 -20.56
CA LEU A 37 6.58 8.29 -20.85
C LEU A 37 6.04 7.55 -19.62
N GLY A 38 6.34 8.07 -18.42
CA GLY A 38 5.77 7.56 -17.16
C GLY A 38 4.27 7.80 -17.03
N SER A 39 3.73 8.85 -17.66
CA SER A 39 2.28 9.11 -17.69
C SER A 39 1.87 9.91 -18.94
N ILE A 40 1.51 9.18 -19.98
CA ILE A 40 0.98 9.69 -21.25
C ILE A 40 -0.53 9.91 -21.08
N SER A 41 -0.91 11.11 -20.65
CA SER A 41 -2.30 11.51 -20.45
C SER A 41 -2.87 12.15 -21.72
N TRP A 42 -3.22 11.36 -22.73
CA TRP A 42 -3.66 11.87 -24.04
C TRP A 42 -4.91 12.76 -23.97
N VAL A 43 -5.80 12.48 -23.00
CA VAL A 43 -7.00 13.30 -22.73
C VAL A 43 -6.63 14.75 -22.38
N CYS A 44 -5.54 14.93 -21.62
CA CYS A 44 -5.02 16.26 -21.28
C CYS A 44 -4.42 16.98 -22.50
N TRP A 45 -3.88 16.26 -23.47
CA TRP A 45 -3.38 16.85 -24.72
C TRP A 45 -4.52 17.26 -25.65
N ALA A 46 -5.55 16.42 -25.78
CA ALA A 46 -6.72 16.71 -26.59
C ALA A 46 -7.52 17.92 -26.05
N PHE A 47 -7.61 18.06 -24.73
CA PHE A 47 -8.38 19.12 -24.06
C PHE A 47 -7.51 19.97 -23.12
N SER A 48 -6.47 20.61 -23.66
CA SER A 48 -5.50 21.38 -22.87
C SER A 48 -6.09 22.55 -22.08
N ASN A 49 -7.16 23.18 -22.57
CA ASN A 49 -7.76 24.36 -21.95
C ASN A 49 -8.84 24.05 -20.89
N SER A 50 -9.24 22.77 -20.73
CA SER A 50 -10.32 22.40 -19.82
C SER A 50 -9.80 21.86 -18.50
N VAL A 51 -10.13 22.55 -17.40
CA VAL A 51 -9.76 22.12 -16.04
C VAL A 51 -10.38 20.77 -15.69
N THR A 52 -11.63 20.52 -16.08
CA THR A 52 -12.31 19.25 -15.83
C THR A 52 -11.69 18.10 -16.62
N ALA A 53 -11.29 18.34 -17.87
CA ALA A 53 -10.59 17.34 -18.67
C ALA A 53 -9.21 17.01 -18.09
N GLN A 54 -8.51 18.00 -17.53
CA GLN A 54 -7.25 17.75 -16.82
C GLN A 54 -7.46 16.98 -15.51
N GLN A 55 -8.51 17.30 -14.74
CA GLN A 55 -8.86 16.57 -13.51
C GLN A 55 -9.23 15.11 -13.77
N ILE A 56 -9.90 14.82 -14.88
CA ILE A 56 -10.29 13.46 -15.25
C ILE A 56 -9.12 12.71 -15.89
N GLY A 57 -8.41 13.34 -16.82
CA GLY A 57 -7.42 12.69 -17.68
C GLY A 57 -6.01 12.59 -17.11
N SER A 58 -5.63 13.44 -16.16
CA SER A 58 -4.25 13.47 -15.66
C SER A 58 -3.95 12.24 -14.81
N GLY A 59 -2.96 11.43 -15.20
CA GLY A 59 -2.52 10.27 -14.42
C GLY A 59 -1.76 10.61 -13.13
N MET A 60 -1.23 11.83 -13.01
CA MET A 60 -0.42 12.24 -11.85
C MET A 60 -1.14 13.18 -10.88
N ARG A 61 -2.14 13.93 -11.36
CA ARG A 61 -2.84 14.97 -10.59
C ARG A 61 -4.36 14.86 -10.68
N GLY A 62 -4.86 13.80 -11.29
CA GLY A 62 -6.27 13.58 -11.58
C GLY A 62 -6.65 12.12 -11.43
N LEU A 63 -7.78 11.74 -12.03
CA LEU A 63 -8.33 10.39 -11.96
C LEU A 63 -7.65 9.40 -12.93
N GLY A 64 -6.82 9.90 -13.85
CA GLY A 64 -6.04 9.07 -14.78
C GLY A 64 -6.84 8.38 -15.89
N LEU A 65 -8.04 8.85 -16.22
CA LEU A 65 -8.85 8.24 -17.27
C LEU A 65 -8.18 8.42 -18.63
N GLY A 66 -7.82 7.31 -19.26
CA GLY A 66 -7.08 7.31 -20.52
C GLY A 66 -5.59 7.63 -20.37
N ALA A 67 -5.05 7.71 -19.15
CA ALA A 67 -3.61 7.80 -18.96
C ALA A 67 -2.95 6.45 -19.27
N LEU A 68 -1.95 6.46 -20.15
CA LEU A 68 -1.14 5.29 -20.48
C LEU A 68 0.26 5.47 -19.90
N THR A 69 0.89 4.39 -19.48
CA THR A 69 2.28 4.41 -19.02
C THR A 69 3.09 3.36 -19.77
N LEU A 70 4.30 3.71 -20.14
CA LEU A 70 5.30 2.78 -20.67
C LEU A 70 6.37 2.44 -19.63
N ASP A 71 6.18 2.93 -18.41
CA ASP A 71 7.06 2.68 -17.28
C ASP A 71 6.53 1.53 -16.44
N TRP A 72 7.26 0.41 -16.44
CA TRP A 72 6.90 -0.74 -15.61
C TRP A 72 6.93 -0.42 -14.12
N THR A 73 7.77 0.53 -13.66
CA THR A 73 7.78 0.92 -12.25
C THR A 73 6.46 1.55 -11.82
N VAL A 74 5.80 2.30 -12.71
CA VAL A 74 4.48 2.89 -12.44
C VAL A 74 3.43 1.79 -12.32
N VAL A 75 3.45 0.79 -13.21
CA VAL A 75 2.53 -0.37 -13.15
C VAL A 75 2.78 -1.21 -11.89
N ALA A 76 4.05 -1.50 -11.61
CA ALA A 76 4.50 -2.29 -10.47
C ALA A 76 4.24 -1.57 -9.13
N SER A 77 4.27 -0.23 -9.10
CA SER A 77 4.10 0.53 -7.84
C SER A 77 2.76 0.26 -7.14
N PHE A 78 1.71 -0.09 -7.90
CA PHE A 78 0.37 -0.32 -7.34
C PHE A 78 0.14 -1.77 -6.91
N LEU A 79 0.59 -2.77 -7.70
CA LEU A 79 0.37 -4.20 -7.43
C LEU A 79 1.65 -4.94 -6.96
N ALA A 80 2.71 -4.21 -6.64
CA ALA A 80 4.09 -4.68 -6.46
C ALA A 80 4.64 -5.43 -7.69
N SER A 81 4.17 -6.64 -7.94
CA SER A 81 4.43 -7.39 -9.17
C SER A 81 3.15 -8.09 -9.61
N PRO A 82 2.46 -7.59 -10.64
CA PRO A 82 1.23 -8.21 -11.13
C PRO A 82 1.47 -9.59 -11.75
N LEU A 83 2.72 -9.92 -12.13
CA LEU A 83 3.09 -11.19 -12.75
C LEU A 83 2.97 -12.40 -11.80
N ILE A 84 3.11 -12.17 -10.50
CA ILE A 84 3.05 -13.21 -9.47
C ILE A 84 1.67 -13.30 -8.80
N SER A 85 0.80 -12.33 -9.05
CA SER A 85 -0.53 -12.26 -8.43
C SER A 85 -1.55 -13.05 -9.27
N PRO A 86 -2.44 -13.84 -8.65
CA PRO A 86 -3.44 -14.60 -9.38
C PRO A 86 -4.45 -13.66 -10.06
N PHE A 87 -4.92 -14.04 -11.26
CA PHE A 87 -5.80 -13.22 -12.09
C PHE A 87 -7.06 -12.74 -11.35
N PHE A 88 -7.70 -13.60 -10.56
CA PHE A 88 -8.88 -13.24 -9.78
C PHE A 88 -8.61 -12.07 -8.80
N ALA A 89 -7.45 -12.05 -8.14
CA ALA A 89 -7.10 -10.97 -7.23
C ALA A 89 -6.91 -9.64 -7.98
N ILE A 90 -6.27 -9.69 -9.15
CA ILE A 90 -6.08 -8.51 -10.01
C ILE A 90 -7.43 -7.94 -10.46
N VAL A 91 -8.36 -8.79 -10.92
CA VAL A 91 -9.69 -8.36 -11.33
C VAL A 91 -10.46 -7.76 -10.15
N ASN A 92 -10.39 -8.37 -8.96
CA ASN A 92 -11.06 -7.85 -7.77
C ASN A 92 -10.54 -6.46 -7.37
N ILE A 93 -9.22 -6.28 -7.35
CA ILE A 93 -8.60 -4.97 -7.08
C ILE A 93 -8.99 -3.95 -8.17
N PHE A 94 -8.99 -4.35 -9.44
CA PHE A 94 -9.38 -3.49 -10.55
C PHE A 94 -10.84 -3.03 -10.44
N VAL A 95 -11.77 -3.92 -10.11
CA VAL A 95 -13.18 -3.55 -9.87
C VAL A 95 -13.30 -2.57 -8.71
N GLY A 96 -12.62 -2.85 -7.59
CA GLY A 96 -12.60 -1.93 -6.44
C GLY A 96 -12.01 -0.55 -6.78
N TYR A 97 -10.93 -0.52 -7.56
CA TYR A 97 -10.33 0.69 -8.09
C TYR A 97 -11.31 1.48 -8.96
N VAL A 98 -11.95 0.84 -9.93
CA VAL A 98 -12.92 1.48 -10.84
C VAL A 98 -14.10 2.06 -10.07
N LEU A 99 -14.67 1.30 -9.13
CA LEU A 99 -15.77 1.78 -8.29
C LEU A 99 -15.33 2.99 -7.45
N THR A 100 -14.16 2.94 -6.82
CA THR A 100 -13.69 4.02 -5.96
C THR A 100 -13.37 5.28 -6.76
N ILE A 101 -12.54 5.17 -7.79
CA ILE A 101 -12.00 6.30 -8.54
C ILE A 101 -13.01 6.91 -9.51
N TYR A 102 -13.85 6.09 -10.16
CA TYR A 102 -14.76 6.57 -11.20
C TYR A 102 -16.22 6.65 -10.77
N VAL A 103 -16.59 6.12 -9.60
CA VAL A 103 -17.96 6.24 -9.07
C VAL A 103 -17.96 7.02 -7.76
N VAL A 104 -17.30 6.53 -6.71
CA VAL A 104 -17.38 7.14 -5.37
C VAL A 104 -16.75 8.54 -5.34
N VAL A 105 -15.53 8.70 -5.87
CA VAL A 105 -14.83 10.00 -5.87
C VAL A 105 -15.60 11.07 -6.68
N PRO A 106 -16.07 10.80 -7.91
CA PRO A 106 -16.87 11.76 -8.68
C PRO A 106 -18.18 12.15 -7.99
N ILE A 107 -18.90 11.18 -7.42
CA ILE A 107 -20.15 11.43 -6.68
C ILE A 107 -19.88 12.29 -5.44
N ALA A 108 -18.82 11.99 -4.69
CA ALA A 108 -18.43 12.75 -3.51
C ALA A 108 -18.00 14.19 -3.84
N TYR A 109 -17.23 14.37 -4.92
CA TYR A 109 -16.66 15.66 -5.32
C TYR A 109 -17.66 16.54 -6.07
N TRP A 110 -18.20 16.07 -7.21
CA TRP A 110 -19.11 16.85 -8.05
C TRP A 110 -20.58 16.72 -7.65
N GLY A 111 -21.00 15.54 -7.19
CA GLY A 111 -22.41 15.26 -6.87
C GLY A 111 -22.86 15.90 -5.55
N PHE A 112 -22.16 15.59 -4.47
CA PHE A 112 -22.53 16.04 -3.13
C PHE A 112 -21.70 17.22 -2.60
N ASN A 113 -20.60 17.58 -3.28
CA ASN A 113 -19.63 18.58 -2.82
C ASN A 113 -19.29 18.41 -1.32
N LEU A 114 -18.91 17.18 -0.93
CA LEU A 114 -18.70 16.83 0.48
C LEU A 114 -17.65 17.75 1.11
N TYR A 115 -18.04 18.48 2.15
CA TYR A 115 -17.19 19.42 2.89
C TYR A 115 -16.61 20.58 2.05
N GLY A 116 -17.31 21.02 0.99
CA GLY A 116 -16.81 22.09 0.12
C GLY A 116 -15.59 21.67 -0.70
N ALA A 117 -15.64 20.42 -1.18
CA ALA A 117 -14.62 19.76 -1.99
C ALA A 117 -14.17 20.59 -3.21
N ASP A 118 -15.07 21.36 -3.82
CA ASP A 118 -14.82 22.19 -5.02
C ASP A 118 -13.70 23.22 -4.84
N ARG A 119 -13.39 23.58 -3.60
CA ARG A 119 -12.30 24.51 -3.24
C ARG A 119 -10.91 23.87 -3.29
N PHE A 120 -10.85 22.56 -3.39
CA PHE A 120 -9.61 21.77 -3.30
C PHE A 120 -9.41 20.92 -4.55
N PRO A 121 -8.16 20.57 -4.89
CA PRO A 121 -7.91 19.59 -5.96
C PRO A 121 -8.53 18.23 -5.61
N ILE A 122 -9.18 17.58 -6.58
CA ILE A 122 -9.78 16.23 -6.42
C ILE A 122 -8.76 15.23 -5.86
N PHE A 123 -7.55 15.26 -6.42
CA PHE A 123 -6.46 14.34 -6.11
C PHE A 123 -5.27 15.11 -5.53
N SER A 124 -5.08 15.05 -4.20
CA SER A 124 -3.93 15.66 -3.52
C SER A 124 -3.68 15.03 -2.16
N SER A 125 -2.41 14.81 -1.82
CA SER A 125 -1.97 14.43 -0.46
C SER A 125 -1.72 15.63 0.46
N HIS A 126 -1.90 16.86 -0.05
CA HIS A 126 -1.69 18.07 0.74
C HIS A 126 -2.90 18.43 1.60
N LEU A 127 -2.62 19.20 2.65
CA LEU A 127 -3.60 19.75 3.57
C LEU A 127 -3.96 21.18 3.16
N PHE A 128 -5.21 21.59 3.37
CA PHE A 128 -5.71 22.90 2.97
C PHE A 128 -6.44 23.66 4.08
N THR A 129 -6.48 24.98 3.97
CA THR A 129 -7.35 25.85 4.78
C THR A 129 -8.75 25.90 4.18
N ALA A 130 -9.75 26.46 4.89
CA ALA A 130 -11.13 26.57 4.38
C ALA A 130 -11.27 27.34 3.04
N GLN A 131 -10.25 28.12 2.68
CA GLN A 131 -10.17 28.96 1.47
C GLN A 131 -9.41 28.29 0.30
N GLY A 132 -8.99 27.02 0.43
CA GLY A 132 -8.26 26.31 -0.64
C GLY A 132 -6.75 26.52 -0.66
N GLN A 133 -6.20 27.29 0.28
CA GLN A 133 -4.76 27.53 0.37
C GLN A 133 -4.05 26.37 1.08
N ARG A 134 -2.77 26.14 0.76
CA ARG A 134 -1.99 25.09 1.43
C ARG A 134 -1.88 25.41 2.93
N TYR A 135 -2.18 24.42 3.76
CA TYR A 135 -2.14 24.57 5.21
C TYR A 135 -0.69 24.66 5.70
N ASN A 136 -0.37 25.71 6.46
CA ASN A 136 0.96 25.89 7.02
C ASN A 136 1.09 25.12 8.34
N ILE A 137 1.66 23.92 8.27
CA ILE A 137 1.85 23.04 9.43
C ILE A 137 2.92 23.62 10.37
N LYS A 138 3.96 24.26 9.84
CA LYS A 138 5.05 24.81 10.66
C LYS A 138 4.60 26.01 11.51
N ALA A 139 3.55 26.71 11.10
CA ALA A 139 3.02 27.83 11.87
C ALA A 139 2.29 27.39 13.14
N ILE A 140 1.66 26.22 13.14
CA ILE A 140 0.84 25.71 14.26
C ILE A 140 1.60 24.75 15.18
N VAL A 141 2.88 24.46 14.89
CA VAL A 141 3.72 23.55 15.69
C VAL A 141 4.77 24.37 16.44
N ASN A 142 4.83 24.18 17.75
CA ASN A 142 5.81 24.87 18.60
C ASN A 142 7.21 24.23 18.50
N ASN A 143 8.21 24.83 19.16
CA ASN A 143 9.59 24.30 19.16
C ASN A 143 9.75 22.94 19.87
N LYS A 144 8.70 22.45 20.54
CA LYS A 144 8.61 21.13 21.18
C LYS A 144 7.81 20.13 20.34
N PHE A 145 7.53 20.46 19.08
CA PHE A 145 6.69 19.67 18.18
C PHE A 145 5.23 19.50 18.62
N GLU A 146 4.75 20.26 19.59
CA GLU A 146 3.36 20.19 20.05
C GLU A 146 2.49 21.19 19.28
N LEU A 147 1.19 20.90 19.23
CA LEU A 147 0.19 21.76 18.61
C LEU A 147 -0.03 23.03 19.43
N ASP A 148 0.22 24.19 18.82
CA ASP A 148 -0.07 25.52 19.35
C ASP A 148 -1.56 25.83 19.08
N ILE A 149 -2.42 25.57 20.09
CA ILE A 149 -3.88 25.70 19.98
C ILE A 149 -4.30 27.12 19.57
N PRO A 150 -3.77 28.22 20.16
CA PRO A 150 -4.08 29.58 19.70
C PRO A 150 -3.81 29.79 18.20
N LYS A 151 -2.63 29.41 17.70
CA LYS A 151 -2.30 29.56 16.28
C LYS A 151 -3.12 28.64 15.38
N TYR A 152 -3.48 27.46 15.87
CA TYR A 152 -4.38 26.55 15.19
C TYR A 152 -5.78 27.16 15.03
N GLU A 153 -6.30 27.81 16.08
CA GLU A 153 -7.60 28.49 16.03
C GLU A 153 -7.58 29.70 15.07
N GLU A 154 -6.48 30.44 15.01
CA GLU A 154 -6.27 31.53 14.04
C GLU A 154 -6.26 31.04 12.59
N GLN A 155 -5.54 29.95 12.30
CA GLN A 155 -5.45 29.40 10.94
C GLN A 155 -6.70 28.59 10.54
N GLY A 156 -7.43 28.09 11.53
CA GLY A 156 -8.64 27.31 11.36
C GLY A 156 -8.42 25.82 11.08
N ARG A 157 -9.53 25.11 10.88
CA ARG A 157 -9.53 23.65 10.70
C ARG A 157 -8.83 23.21 9.41
N ILE A 158 -8.20 22.04 9.50
CA ILE A 158 -7.55 21.38 8.37
C ILE A 158 -8.61 20.74 7.47
N HIS A 159 -8.50 20.97 6.17
CA HIS A 159 -9.31 20.35 5.13
C HIS A 159 -8.45 19.42 4.27
N LEU A 160 -9.03 18.30 3.87
CA LEU A 160 -8.39 17.27 3.05
C LEU A 160 -9.03 17.26 1.66
N SER A 161 -8.28 16.84 0.64
CA SER A 161 -8.90 16.53 -0.65
C SER A 161 -9.89 15.38 -0.51
N THR A 162 -10.91 15.35 -1.38
CA THR A 162 -11.94 14.29 -1.37
C THR A 162 -11.33 12.91 -1.56
N PHE A 163 -10.37 12.76 -2.46
CA PHE A 163 -9.66 11.49 -2.65
C PHE A 163 -8.94 11.05 -1.38
N PHE A 164 -8.22 11.96 -0.70
CA PHE A 164 -7.46 11.63 0.49
C PHE A 164 -8.37 11.24 1.66
N ALA A 165 -9.47 11.99 1.86
CA ALA A 165 -10.46 11.67 2.89
C ALA A 165 -11.14 10.30 2.67
N LEU A 166 -11.56 10.01 1.43
CA LEU A 166 -12.17 8.72 1.09
C LEU A 166 -11.18 7.57 1.25
N THR A 167 -9.91 7.77 0.87
CA THR A 167 -8.87 6.75 1.02
C THR A 167 -8.66 6.38 2.49
N TYR A 168 -8.67 7.35 3.42
CA TYR A 168 -8.65 7.05 4.86
C TYR A 168 -9.89 6.27 5.30
N GLY A 169 -11.08 6.68 4.83
CA GLY A 169 -12.33 5.99 5.15
C GLY A 169 -12.30 4.52 4.72
N PHE A 170 -11.89 4.25 3.48
CA PHE A 170 -11.71 2.88 2.99
C PHE A 170 -10.58 2.15 3.71
N GLY A 171 -9.49 2.81 4.09
CA GLY A 171 -8.43 2.23 4.91
C GLY A 171 -8.94 1.66 6.23
N PHE A 172 -9.81 2.40 6.93
CA PHE A 172 -10.47 1.88 8.14
C PHE A 172 -11.44 0.74 7.85
N ALA A 173 -12.17 0.80 6.73
CA ALA A 173 -13.06 -0.29 6.31
C ALA A 173 -12.27 -1.58 6.01
N THR A 174 -11.08 -1.47 5.42
CA THR A 174 -10.21 -2.62 5.12
C THR A 174 -9.83 -3.37 6.40
N ILE A 175 -9.54 -2.68 7.50
CA ILE A 175 -9.21 -3.31 8.79
C ILE A 175 -10.33 -4.27 9.24
N ALA A 176 -11.59 -3.80 9.21
CA ALA A 176 -12.75 -4.62 9.56
C ALA A 176 -13.05 -5.70 8.51
N SER A 177 -12.90 -5.38 7.22
CA SER A 177 -13.09 -6.31 6.11
C SER A 177 -12.12 -7.48 6.17
N THR A 178 -10.84 -7.23 6.45
CA THR A 178 -9.80 -8.27 6.56
C THR A 178 -10.14 -9.27 7.67
N LEU A 179 -10.52 -8.79 8.85
CA LEU A 179 -10.88 -9.67 9.97
C LEU A 179 -12.14 -10.48 9.66
N THR A 180 -13.18 -9.84 9.14
CA THR A 180 -14.45 -10.51 8.82
C THR A 180 -14.30 -11.53 7.69
N HIS A 181 -13.56 -11.18 6.63
CA HIS A 181 -13.27 -12.08 5.51
C HIS A 181 -12.49 -13.32 5.97
N VAL A 182 -11.41 -13.15 6.74
CA VAL A 182 -10.64 -14.29 7.24
C VAL A 182 -11.45 -15.13 8.22
N ALA A 183 -12.22 -14.50 9.12
CA ALA A 183 -13.05 -15.23 10.08
C ALA A 183 -14.13 -16.09 9.39
N PHE A 184 -14.84 -15.56 8.39
CA PHE A 184 -15.92 -16.28 7.71
C PHE A 184 -15.43 -17.32 6.69
N PHE A 185 -14.46 -16.97 5.86
CA PHE A 185 -14.02 -17.85 4.76
C PHE A 185 -12.94 -18.84 5.19
N TYR A 186 -12.00 -18.42 6.04
CA TYR A 186 -10.85 -19.24 6.44
C TYR A 186 -10.91 -19.69 7.90
N GLY A 187 -11.83 -19.19 8.72
CA GLY A 187 -11.91 -19.50 10.16
C GLY A 187 -12.02 -20.99 10.45
N ARG A 188 -12.81 -21.72 9.66
CA ARG A 188 -12.94 -23.18 9.79
C ARG A 188 -11.63 -23.89 9.46
N GLU A 189 -10.96 -23.51 8.37
CA GLU A 189 -9.67 -24.09 7.99
C GLU A 189 -8.59 -23.79 9.03
N ILE A 190 -8.53 -22.55 9.53
CA ILE A 190 -7.61 -22.14 10.60
C ILE A 190 -7.79 -23.04 11.82
N TYR A 191 -9.03 -23.28 12.24
CA TYR A 191 -9.31 -24.13 13.40
C TYR A 191 -8.94 -25.60 13.16
N GLU A 192 -9.29 -26.14 11.99
CA GLU A 192 -8.93 -27.51 11.61
C GLU A 192 -7.40 -27.70 11.57
N ARG A 193 -6.67 -26.77 10.93
CA ARG A 193 -5.20 -26.76 10.88
C ARG A 193 -4.55 -26.59 12.24
N TYR A 194 -5.10 -25.74 13.10
CA TYR A 194 -4.62 -25.58 14.48
C TYR A 194 -4.76 -26.89 15.27
N ARG A 195 -5.91 -27.57 15.15
CA ARG A 195 -6.16 -28.87 15.78
C ARG A 195 -5.24 -29.96 15.23
N ASP A 196 -5.06 -30.00 13.92
CA ASP A 196 -4.24 -30.99 13.24
C ASP A 196 -2.75 -30.74 13.45
N SER A 197 -2.30 -29.50 13.69
CA SER A 197 -0.92 -29.22 14.09
C SER A 197 -0.57 -29.90 15.42
N HIS A 198 -1.53 -30.00 16.34
CA HIS A 198 -1.30 -30.63 17.65
C HIS A 198 -1.46 -32.16 17.61
N ARG A 199 -2.28 -32.71 16.70
CA ARG A 199 -2.66 -34.15 16.69
C ARG A 199 -2.30 -34.91 15.42
N GLY A 200 -1.95 -34.22 14.36
CA GLY A 200 -1.79 -34.74 13.00
C GLY A 200 -0.45 -35.42 12.76
N LYS A 201 -0.43 -36.33 11.77
CA LYS A 201 0.79 -36.97 11.29
C LYS A 201 1.61 -35.98 10.48
N ALA A 202 2.90 -35.85 10.81
CA ALA A 202 3.82 -35.02 10.04
C ALA A 202 3.85 -35.44 8.57
N ASP A 203 3.73 -34.46 7.68
CA ASP A 203 3.82 -34.66 6.24
C ASP A 203 5.25 -35.06 5.82
N ILE A 204 5.40 -35.48 4.56
CA ILE A 204 6.70 -35.92 4.03
C ILE A 204 7.70 -34.77 4.05
N HIS A 205 7.27 -33.54 3.77
CA HIS A 205 8.15 -32.37 3.78
C HIS A 205 8.72 -32.08 5.17
N THR A 206 7.88 -32.05 6.21
CA THR A 206 8.32 -31.90 7.61
C THR A 206 9.27 -33.03 8.02
N LYS A 207 9.00 -34.28 7.58
CA LYS A 207 9.91 -35.41 7.83
C LYS A 207 11.28 -35.22 7.20
N LEU A 208 11.34 -34.72 5.96
CA LEU A 208 12.63 -34.41 5.30
C LEU A 208 13.32 -33.22 5.98
N MET A 209 12.55 -32.20 6.40
CA MET A 209 13.08 -31.01 7.07
C MET A 209 13.69 -31.29 8.44
N ARG A 210 13.25 -32.35 9.15
CA ARG A 210 13.85 -32.80 10.42
C ARG A 210 15.33 -33.19 10.32
N ARG A 211 15.88 -33.37 9.11
CA ARG A 211 17.32 -33.56 8.90
C ARG A 211 18.12 -32.32 9.31
N TYR A 212 17.51 -31.14 9.22
CA TYR A 212 18.14 -29.88 9.60
C TYR A 212 17.86 -29.59 11.08
N LYS A 213 18.85 -29.06 11.79
CA LYS A 213 18.70 -28.67 13.19
C LYS A 213 17.79 -27.45 13.26
N ASP A 214 16.73 -27.55 14.07
CA ASP A 214 15.81 -26.43 14.30
C ASP A 214 16.56 -25.23 14.89
N ILE A 215 16.18 -24.04 14.42
CA ILE A 215 16.70 -22.78 14.95
C ILE A 215 16.15 -22.63 16.38
N PRO A 216 16.99 -22.34 17.39
CA PRO A 216 16.52 -22.24 18.76
C PRO A 216 15.49 -21.12 18.92
N SER A 217 14.30 -21.44 19.43
CA SER A 217 13.18 -20.50 19.56
C SER A 217 13.50 -19.28 20.43
N TRP A 218 14.44 -19.40 21.37
CA TRP A 218 14.85 -18.31 22.25
C TRP A 218 15.42 -17.12 21.50
N TRP A 219 16.02 -17.29 20.31
CA TRP A 219 16.49 -16.18 19.49
C TRP A 219 15.35 -15.23 19.10
N PHE A 220 14.19 -15.79 18.72
CA PHE A 220 13.02 -15.00 18.33
C PHE A 220 12.40 -14.28 19.54
N HIS A 221 12.29 -14.98 20.68
CA HIS A 221 11.79 -14.36 21.92
C HIS A 221 12.73 -13.27 22.43
N LEU A 222 14.04 -13.49 22.38
CA LEU A 222 15.03 -12.49 22.77
C LEU A 222 14.97 -11.27 21.85
N LEU A 223 14.88 -11.46 20.53
CA LEU A 223 14.75 -10.37 19.58
C LEU A 223 13.47 -9.56 19.83
N LEU A 224 12.35 -10.24 20.07
CA LEU A 224 11.06 -9.60 20.41
C LEU A 224 11.14 -8.80 21.71
N VAL A 225 11.75 -9.36 22.77
CA VAL A 225 11.87 -8.67 24.06
C VAL A 225 12.81 -7.48 23.95
N VAL A 226 13.97 -7.64 23.30
CA VAL A 226 14.94 -6.56 23.11
C VAL A 226 14.33 -5.43 22.29
N SER A 227 13.66 -5.73 21.18
CA SER A 227 13.03 -4.70 20.35
C SER A 227 11.93 -3.96 21.11
N LEU A 228 11.08 -4.68 21.85
CA LEU A 228 10.01 -4.08 22.65
C LEU A 228 10.55 -3.21 23.79
N VAL A 229 11.61 -3.65 24.49
CA VAL A 229 12.27 -2.86 25.54
C VAL A 229 12.91 -1.60 24.96
N VAL A 230 13.60 -1.70 23.83
CA VAL A 230 14.20 -0.52 23.16
C VAL A 230 13.11 0.45 22.71
N SER A 231 12.04 -0.04 22.07
CA SER A 231 10.90 0.80 21.67
C SER A 231 10.21 1.46 22.87
N LEU A 232 10.04 0.74 23.98
CA LEU A 232 9.45 1.29 25.20
C LEU A 232 10.36 2.35 25.83
N ALA A 233 11.67 2.10 25.88
CA ALA A 233 12.66 3.06 26.36
C ALA A 233 12.63 4.34 25.50
N LEU A 234 12.51 4.24 24.18
CA LEU A 234 12.35 5.41 23.31
C LEU A 234 11.06 6.18 23.61
N CYS A 235 9.93 5.50 23.84
CA CYS A 235 8.67 6.18 24.18
C CYS A 235 8.73 6.87 25.55
N ILE A 236 9.49 6.33 26.51
CA ILE A 236 9.60 6.89 27.87
C ILE A 236 10.65 8.02 27.94
N PHE A 237 11.87 7.76 27.46
CA PHE A 237 13.00 8.68 27.60
C PHE A 237 13.06 9.75 26.50
N LEU A 238 12.57 9.46 25.30
CA LEU A 238 12.55 10.40 24.16
C LEU A 238 11.12 10.87 23.85
N ASN A 239 10.27 11.00 24.88
CA ASN A 239 8.87 11.42 24.69
C ASN A 239 8.75 12.77 23.96
N ASP A 240 9.68 13.71 24.20
CA ASP A 240 9.71 15.01 23.54
C ASP A 240 9.92 14.94 22.01
N GLN A 241 10.45 13.83 21.49
CA GLN A 241 10.64 13.60 20.05
C GLN A 241 9.67 12.57 19.47
N VAL A 242 9.36 11.52 20.23
CA VAL A 242 8.53 10.39 19.76
C VAL A 242 7.04 10.71 19.89
N GLN A 243 6.65 11.50 20.90
CA GLN A 243 5.27 11.95 21.17
C GLN A 243 4.22 10.83 21.23
N MET A 244 4.66 9.57 21.38
CA MET A 244 3.79 8.40 21.47
C MET A 244 3.69 7.95 22.93
N PRO A 245 2.48 7.83 23.50
CA PRO A 245 2.34 7.31 24.84
C PRO A 245 2.78 5.84 24.90
N TRP A 246 3.42 5.43 26.00
CA TRP A 246 3.94 4.07 26.20
C TRP A 246 2.88 2.97 26.01
N TRP A 247 1.63 3.23 26.40
CA TRP A 247 0.53 2.28 26.22
C TRP A 247 0.13 2.13 24.76
N GLY A 248 0.34 3.17 23.94
CA GLY A 248 0.10 3.15 22.50
C GLY A 248 1.00 2.15 21.77
N LEU A 249 2.26 2.02 22.22
CA LEU A 249 3.18 1.00 21.73
C LEU A 249 2.68 -0.43 22.00
N LEU A 250 2.20 -0.69 23.22
CA LEU A 250 1.65 -2.00 23.59
C LEU A 250 0.38 -2.31 22.80
N PHE A 251 -0.49 -1.32 22.62
CA PHE A 251 -1.69 -1.44 21.81
C PHE A 251 -1.35 -1.75 20.33
N ALA A 252 -0.40 -1.02 19.74
CA ALA A 252 0.07 -1.26 18.38
C ALA A 252 0.70 -2.65 18.21
N SER A 253 1.48 -3.10 19.20
CA SER A 253 2.09 -4.44 19.21
C SER A 253 1.03 -5.54 19.27
N ALA A 254 0.01 -5.38 20.12
CA ALA A 254 -1.11 -6.31 20.21
C ALA A 254 -1.92 -6.34 18.90
N LEU A 255 -2.17 -5.18 18.29
CA LEU A 255 -2.86 -5.08 17.01
C LEU A 255 -2.06 -5.78 15.92
N ALA A 256 -0.75 -5.51 15.80
CA ALA A 256 0.12 -6.17 14.83
C ALA A 256 0.10 -7.69 15.00
N PHE A 257 0.16 -8.19 16.24
CA PHE A 257 0.07 -9.63 16.53
C PHE A 257 -1.26 -10.23 16.05
N VAL A 258 -2.39 -9.58 16.32
CA VAL A 258 -3.72 -10.04 15.89
C VAL A 258 -3.84 -10.06 14.37
N PHE A 259 -3.33 -9.02 13.68
CA PHE A 259 -3.43 -8.89 12.23
C PHE A 259 -2.40 -9.74 11.47
N THR A 260 -1.36 -10.24 12.14
CA THR A 260 -0.32 -11.07 11.51
C THR A 260 -0.92 -12.29 10.80
N LEU A 261 -1.80 -13.05 11.48
CA LEU A 261 -2.38 -14.26 10.91
C LEU A 261 -3.35 -13.96 9.74
N PRO A 262 -4.34 -13.06 9.88
CA PRO A 262 -5.22 -12.70 8.77
C PRO A 262 -4.48 -12.18 7.53
N ILE A 263 -3.54 -11.25 7.71
CA ILE A 263 -2.77 -10.69 6.61
C ILE A 263 -1.92 -11.79 5.96
N SER A 264 -1.27 -12.66 6.74
CA SER A 264 -0.47 -13.77 6.20
C SER A 264 -1.28 -14.72 5.31
N ILE A 265 -2.54 -15.02 5.67
CA ILE A 265 -3.41 -15.88 4.86
C ILE A 265 -3.79 -15.20 3.55
N ILE A 266 -4.15 -13.92 3.60
CA ILE A 266 -4.48 -13.15 2.40
C ILE A 266 -3.25 -13.07 1.50
N THR A 267 -2.09 -12.65 2.01
CA THR A 267 -0.86 -12.56 1.23
C THR A 267 -0.42 -13.92 0.68
N ALA A 268 -0.59 -15.01 1.42
CA ALA A 268 -0.26 -16.34 0.92
C ALA A 268 -1.18 -16.82 -0.22
N THR A 269 -2.44 -16.37 -0.25
CA THR A 269 -3.44 -16.81 -1.24
C THR A 269 -3.53 -15.88 -2.45
N THR A 270 -3.36 -14.57 -2.24
CA THR A 270 -3.54 -13.54 -3.27
C THR A 270 -2.25 -12.86 -3.68
N ASN A 271 -1.15 -13.08 -2.95
CA ASN A 271 0.10 -12.35 -3.13
C ASN A 271 -0.09 -10.81 -3.06
N GLN A 272 -1.09 -10.36 -2.31
CA GLN A 272 -1.43 -8.95 -2.08
C GLN A 272 -1.73 -8.72 -0.60
N VAL A 273 -1.67 -7.46 -0.16
CA VAL A 273 -1.97 -7.02 1.22
C VAL A 273 -3.25 -6.21 1.24
#